data_AF-A0A9D7PX11-F1
#
_entry.id   AF-A0A9D7PX11-F1
#
_cell.length_a   1.000
_cell.length_b   1.000
_cell.length_c   1.000
_cell.angle_alpha   90.00
_cell.angle_beta   90.00
_cell.angle_gamma   90.00
#
_symmetry.space_group_name_H-M   'P 1'
#
loop_
_entity.id
_entity.type
_entity.pdbx_description
1 polymer ?
#
loop_
_entity_poly.entity_id
_entity_poly.type
_entity_poly.pdbx_seq_one_letter_code
_entity_poly.pdbx_strand_id
1 'polypeptide(L)'
;MLRQFIFVCLISLISTLPAHAMSVLPLYLDEIINDAAIAFQGKSLENHSERDPQTNLIVTYSTFEVQEVLKGKVGATHTIKQIGGKVQGETNQTMGVPTFIVGESYILFLYGVSVSGFSSPVGLEQGKFNVIPGLTGAHVTNGRDFKEMTLGTPTHLVPTPALIKMRQAPGSTKQFNLDEFKQLVRQQAGAAK
;
A
#
# COMPACT_ATOMS: atom_id res chain seq x y z
N MET A 1 -45.52 27.62 13.34
CA MET A 1 -45.13 26.21 13.56
C MET A 1 -45.03 25.43 12.25
N LEU A 2 -46.02 25.45 11.35
CA LEU A 2 -45.96 24.75 10.05
C LEU A 2 -44.79 25.17 9.15
N ARG A 3 -44.41 26.46 9.17
CA ARG A 3 -43.28 27.01 8.40
C ARG A 3 -41.89 26.54 8.88
N GLN A 4 -41.76 26.17 10.17
CA GLN A 4 -40.52 25.62 10.74
C GLN A 4 -40.35 24.14 10.37
N PHE A 5 -41.45 23.37 10.33
CA PHE A 5 -41.43 21.98 9.88
C PHE A 5 -41.04 21.84 8.40
N ILE A 6 -41.50 22.76 7.54
CA ILE A 6 -41.13 22.78 6.11
C ILE A 6 -39.62 23.04 5.94
N PHE A 7 -39.03 23.92 6.75
CA PHE A 7 -37.60 24.25 6.67
C PHE A 7 -36.70 23.08 7.13
N VAL A 8 -37.12 22.32 8.14
CA VAL A 8 -36.39 21.13 8.63
C VAL A 8 -36.43 19.99 7.60
N CYS A 9 -37.58 19.75 6.96
CA CYS A 9 -37.66 18.75 5.88
C CYS A 9 -36.82 19.11 4.65
N LEU A 10 -36.70 20.40 4.32
CA LEU A 10 -35.94 20.85 3.16
C LEU A 10 -34.41 20.73 3.36
N ILE A 11 -33.92 20.88 4.59
CA ILE A 11 -32.49 20.70 4.92
C ILE A 11 -32.09 19.21 4.93
N SER A 12 -32.98 18.31 5.36
CA SER A 12 -32.71 16.86 5.34
C SER A 12 -32.59 16.30 3.92
N LEU A 13 -33.32 16.87 2.95
CA LEU A 13 -33.34 16.39 1.57
C LEU A 13 -32.08 16.76 0.75
N ILE A 14 -31.31 17.77 1.18
CA ILE A 14 -30.09 18.24 0.47
C ILE A 14 -28.84 17.41 0.85
N SER A 15 -28.93 16.51 1.83
CA SER A 15 -27.76 15.85 2.43
C SER A 15 -27.36 14.50 1.80
N THR A 16 -27.93 14.12 0.64
CA THR A 16 -27.64 12.83 -0.02
C THR A 16 -26.86 12.99 -1.32
N LEU A 17 -25.81 13.82 -1.32
CA LEU A 17 -24.85 13.79 -2.42
C LEU A 17 -24.19 12.39 -2.44
N PRO A 18 -24.21 11.66 -3.57
CA PRO A 18 -23.59 10.35 -3.65
C PRO A 18 -22.09 10.50 -3.42
N ALA A 19 -21.62 9.97 -2.29
CA ALA A 19 -20.20 9.80 -2.03
C ALA A 19 -19.64 8.87 -3.10
N HIS A 20 -18.87 9.41 -4.05
CA HIS A 20 -18.21 8.62 -5.07
C HIS A 20 -17.06 7.87 -4.40
N ALA A 21 -17.32 6.64 -3.96
CA ALA A 21 -16.31 5.72 -3.49
C ALA A 21 -15.64 5.07 -4.71
N MET A 22 -14.33 5.25 -4.88
CA MET A 22 -13.58 4.42 -5.82
C MET A 22 -13.47 3.00 -5.23
N SER A 23 -13.90 2.01 -6.00
CA SER A 23 -13.67 0.60 -5.68
C SER A 23 -12.43 0.12 -6.42
N VAL A 24 -11.53 -0.55 -5.71
CA VAL A 24 -10.36 -1.21 -6.28
C VAL A 24 -10.53 -2.70 -6.06
N LEU A 25 -10.32 -3.51 -7.09
CA LEU A 25 -10.37 -4.97 -6.97
C LEU A 25 -9.30 -5.42 -5.95
N PRO A 26 -9.68 -6.16 -4.89
CA PRO A 26 -8.71 -6.68 -3.94
C PRO A 26 -7.81 -7.72 -4.61
N LEU A 27 -6.50 -7.51 -4.56
CA LEU A 27 -5.51 -8.46 -5.08
C LEU A 27 -5.14 -9.50 -4.02
N TYR A 28 -4.88 -10.73 -4.44
CA TYR A 28 -4.21 -11.71 -3.58
C TYR A 28 -2.73 -11.37 -3.41
N LEU A 29 -2.10 -11.94 -2.38
CA LEU A 29 -0.72 -11.66 -2.05
C LEU A 29 0.24 -12.15 -3.14
N ASP A 30 -0.05 -13.29 -3.76
CA ASP A 30 0.70 -13.81 -4.89
C ASP A 30 0.60 -12.89 -6.11
N GLU A 31 -0.58 -12.35 -6.43
CA GLU A 31 -0.75 -11.35 -7.49
C GLU A 31 0.12 -10.11 -7.22
N ILE A 32 0.06 -9.56 -6.00
CA ILE A 32 0.89 -8.41 -5.58
C ILE A 32 2.38 -8.72 -5.78
N ILE A 33 2.83 -9.91 -5.35
CA ILE A 33 4.24 -10.30 -5.45
C ILE A 33 4.64 -10.54 -6.90
N ASN A 34 3.79 -11.18 -7.71
CA ASN A 34 4.08 -11.56 -9.09
C ASN A 34 4.17 -10.33 -9.99
N ASP A 35 3.22 -9.40 -9.85
CA ASP A 35 3.13 -8.19 -10.66
C ASP A 35 4.21 -7.15 -10.32
N ALA A 36 4.80 -7.24 -9.11
CA ALA A 36 5.89 -6.35 -8.71
C ALA A 36 7.15 -6.58 -9.56
N ALA A 37 7.69 -5.53 -10.15
CA ALA A 37 9.01 -5.58 -10.78
C ALA A 37 10.13 -5.64 -9.73
N ILE A 38 9.96 -4.89 -8.63
CA ILE A 38 10.86 -4.87 -7.49
C ILE A 38 10.07 -4.91 -6.18
N ALA A 39 10.66 -5.49 -5.14
CA ALA A 39 10.13 -5.43 -3.79
C ALA A 39 11.26 -5.30 -2.76
N PHE A 40 11.07 -4.43 -1.77
CA PHE A 40 12.06 -4.19 -0.73
C PHE A 40 11.42 -3.73 0.58
N GLN A 41 12.11 -3.99 1.70
CA GLN A 41 11.89 -3.27 2.94
C GLN A 41 12.72 -1.99 2.91
N GLY A 42 12.11 -0.85 3.26
CA GLY A 42 12.82 0.42 3.36
C GLY A 42 12.18 1.42 4.29
N LYS A 43 12.98 2.41 4.70
CA LYS A 43 12.56 3.53 5.56
C LYS A 43 12.40 4.79 4.71
N SER A 44 11.27 5.48 4.84
CA SER A 44 11.07 6.75 4.12
C SER A 44 12.01 7.82 4.70
N LEU A 45 12.81 8.43 3.82
CA LEU A 45 13.78 9.47 4.16
C LEU A 45 13.23 10.87 3.89
N GLU A 46 12.51 11.03 2.78
CA GLU A 46 12.06 12.33 2.31
C GLU A 46 10.83 12.18 1.40
N ASN A 47 9.96 13.19 1.43
CA ASN A 47 8.93 13.42 0.43
C ASN A 47 9.05 14.86 -0.10
N HIS A 48 9.16 15.02 -1.41
CA HIS A 48 9.21 16.32 -2.07
C HIS A 48 8.12 16.42 -3.14
N SER A 49 7.27 17.44 -3.08
CA SER A 49 6.24 17.68 -4.09
C SER A 49 6.60 18.84 -5.00
N GLU A 50 6.35 18.69 -6.30
CA GLU A 50 6.53 19.75 -7.29
C GLU A 50 5.53 19.61 -8.44
N ARG A 51 5.47 20.62 -9.29
CA ARG A 51 4.79 20.53 -10.57
C ARG A 51 5.78 19.98 -11.59
N ASP A 52 5.52 18.77 -12.06
CA ASP A 52 6.38 18.06 -13.01
C ASP A 52 6.45 18.84 -14.33
N PRO A 53 7.64 19.28 -14.78
CA PRO A 53 7.76 20.07 -16.01
C PRO A 53 7.37 19.29 -17.27
N GLN A 54 7.41 17.94 -17.24
CA GLN A 54 7.07 17.12 -18.39
C GLN A 54 5.56 16.92 -18.56
N THR A 55 4.85 16.66 -17.47
CA THR A 55 3.42 16.33 -17.49
C THR A 55 2.52 17.48 -17.03
N ASN A 56 3.11 18.52 -16.44
CA ASN A 56 2.44 19.62 -15.75
C ASN A 56 1.53 19.17 -14.58
N LEU A 57 1.68 17.92 -14.12
CA LEU A 57 0.95 17.38 -12.97
C LEU A 57 1.66 17.74 -11.67
N ILE A 58 0.91 17.85 -10.58
CA ILE A 58 1.52 17.81 -9.24
C ILE A 58 1.96 16.37 -8.99
N VAL A 59 3.22 16.21 -8.63
CA VAL A 59 3.82 14.91 -8.30
C VAL A 59 4.52 14.99 -6.95
N THR A 60 4.70 13.83 -6.33
CA THR A 60 5.50 13.66 -5.12
C THR A 60 6.58 12.63 -5.37
N TYR A 61 7.80 13.00 -5.04
CA TYR A 61 8.96 12.12 -5.00
C TYR A 61 9.13 11.62 -3.56
N SER A 62 9.07 10.31 -3.37
CA SER A 62 9.30 9.68 -2.07
C SER A 62 10.59 8.86 -2.14
N THR A 63 11.57 9.24 -1.32
CA THR A 63 12.89 8.59 -1.26
C THR A 63 12.96 7.67 -0.05
N PHE A 64 13.49 6.46 -0.27
CA PHE A 64 13.62 5.43 0.74
C PHE A 64 15.07 4.98 0.88
N GLU A 65 15.49 4.75 2.12
CA GLU A 65 16.65 3.92 2.44
C GLU A 65 16.21 2.45 2.30
N VAL A 66 16.90 1.70 1.45
CA VAL A 66 16.62 0.29 1.23
C VAL A 66 17.37 -0.53 2.27
N GLN A 67 16.61 -1.17 3.17
CA GLN A 67 17.14 -1.98 4.25
C GLN A 67 17.36 -3.43 3.80
N GLU A 68 16.45 -3.96 2.98
CA GLU A 68 16.52 -5.34 2.51
C GLU A 68 15.76 -5.51 1.18
N VAL A 69 16.41 -6.09 0.18
CA VAL A 69 15.77 -6.42 -1.10
C VAL A 69 15.09 -7.79 -1.01
N LEU A 70 13.84 -7.86 -1.44
CA LEU A 70 13.01 -9.07 -1.44
C LEU A 70 12.78 -9.63 -2.85
N LYS A 71 12.67 -8.75 -3.86
CA LYS A 71 12.53 -9.11 -5.29
C LYS A 71 13.21 -8.06 -6.17
N GLY A 72 13.83 -8.52 -7.26
CA GLY A 72 14.46 -7.65 -8.25
C GLY A 72 15.82 -7.10 -7.80
N LYS A 73 16.19 -5.93 -8.32
CA LYS A 73 17.46 -5.24 -8.00
C LYS A 73 17.16 -3.78 -7.67
N VAL A 74 17.63 -3.32 -6.52
CA VAL A 74 17.45 -1.95 -6.03
C VAL A 74 18.76 -1.50 -5.38
N GLY A 75 19.12 -0.23 -5.53
CA GLY A 75 20.29 0.36 -4.86
C GLY A 75 20.04 0.57 -3.36
N ALA A 76 21.04 1.12 -2.66
CA ALA A 76 20.92 1.45 -1.23
C ALA A 76 19.83 2.51 -0.94
N THR A 77 19.51 3.33 -1.93
CA THR A 77 18.36 4.23 -1.90
C THR A 77 17.49 4.02 -3.13
N HIS A 78 16.20 4.31 -2.99
CA HIS A 78 15.25 4.25 -4.10
C HIS A 78 14.24 5.40 -3.99
N THR A 79 14.00 6.10 -5.11
CA THR A 79 13.02 7.18 -5.18
C THR A 79 11.92 6.81 -6.16
N ILE A 80 10.67 6.95 -5.73
CA ILE A 80 9.51 6.79 -6.60
C ILE A 80 8.86 8.15 -6.87
N LYS A 81 8.33 8.33 -8.08
CA LYS A 81 7.54 9.48 -8.49
C LYS A 81 6.08 9.06 -8.61
N GLN A 82 5.21 9.69 -7.84
CA GLN A 82 3.78 9.43 -7.83
C GLN A 82 2.99 10.69 -8.15
N ILE A 83 1.79 10.51 -8.72
CA ILE A 83 0.86 11.62 -8.94
C ILE A 83 0.27 12.10 -7.62
N GLY A 84 0.05 13.41 -7.52
CA GLY A 84 -0.48 14.07 -6.34
C GLY A 84 0.61 14.62 -5.42
N GLY A 85 0.19 15.31 -4.37
CA GLY A 85 1.07 16.04 -3.47
C GLY A 85 0.53 17.41 -3.11
N LYS A 86 1.40 18.24 -2.51
CA LYS A 86 1.05 19.60 -2.11
C LYS A 86 2.13 20.59 -2.53
N VAL A 87 1.77 21.59 -3.33
CA VAL A 87 2.68 22.62 -3.84
C VAL A 87 2.05 23.99 -3.64
N GLN A 88 2.73 24.90 -2.94
CA GLN A 88 2.32 26.32 -2.81
C GLN A 88 0.84 26.56 -2.43
N GLY A 89 0.27 25.67 -1.60
CA GLY A 89 -1.13 25.76 -1.16
C GLY A 89 -2.12 24.97 -2.03
N GLU A 90 -1.74 24.56 -3.24
CA GLU A 90 -2.49 23.61 -4.06
C GLU A 90 -2.26 22.19 -3.52
N THR A 91 -3.35 21.48 -3.20
CA THR A 91 -3.29 20.09 -2.74
C THR A 91 -4.01 19.23 -3.77
N ASN A 92 -3.29 18.29 -4.36
CA ASN A 92 -3.86 17.29 -5.25
C ASN A 92 -3.68 15.91 -4.60
N GLN A 93 -4.73 15.44 -3.92
CA GLN A 93 -4.77 14.07 -3.43
C GLN A 93 -5.49 13.20 -4.43
N THR A 94 -4.75 12.28 -5.06
CA THR A 94 -5.34 11.25 -5.91
C THR A 94 -5.74 10.07 -5.04
N MET A 95 -7.04 9.72 -5.05
CA MET A 95 -7.59 8.64 -4.24
C MET A 95 -6.82 7.33 -4.49
N GLY A 96 -6.49 6.63 -3.40
CA GLY A 96 -5.79 5.35 -3.44
C GLY A 96 -4.28 5.45 -3.70
N VAL A 97 -3.74 6.55 -4.21
CA VAL A 97 -2.28 6.69 -4.34
C VAL A 97 -1.67 6.75 -2.95
N PRO A 98 -0.74 5.84 -2.62
CA PRO A 98 -0.24 5.75 -1.26
C PRO A 98 0.63 6.94 -0.90
N THR A 99 0.50 7.37 0.35
CA THR A 99 1.39 8.35 0.97
C THR A 99 2.34 7.67 1.95
N PHE A 100 3.49 8.30 2.18
CA PHE A 100 4.55 7.83 3.05
C PHE A 100 4.85 8.87 4.12
N ILE A 101 5.16 8.40 5.32
CA ILE A 101 5.55 9.25 6.44
C ILE A 101 7.05 9.11 6.61
N VAL A 102 7.75 10.24 6.55
CA VAL A 102 9.21 10.27 6.77
C VAL A 102 9.54 9.68 8.15
N GLY A 103 10.49 8.76 8.17
CA GLY A 103 10.90 8.03 9.37
C GLY A 103 10.24 6.66 9.54
N GLU A 104 9.10 6.42 8.90
CA GLU A 104 8.40 5.13 8.97
C GLU A 104 9.01 4.09 8.03
N SER A 105 8.81 2.81 8.37
CA SER A 105 9.31 1.67 7.61
C SER A 105 8.19 0.92 6.89
N TYR A 106 8.50 0.46 5.69
CA TYR A 106 7.54 -0.18 4.79
C TYR A 106 8.16 -1.39 4.09
N ILE A 107 7.33 -2.35 3.70
CA ILE A 107 7.62 -3.23 2.57
C ILE A 107 6.82 -2.72 1.37
N LEU A 108 7.53 -2.44 0.27
CA LEU A 108 6.94 -1.93 -0.96
C LEU A 108 7.07 -2.97 -2.06
N PHE A 109 5.97 -3.22 -2.74
CA PHE A 109 5.88 -3.98 -4.00
C PHE A 109 5.59 -2.98 -5.10
N LEU A 110 6.54 -2.71 -5.98
CA LEU A 110 6.42 -1.65 -6.98
C LEU A 110 6.31 -2.22 -8.39
N TYR A 111 5.45 -1.62 -9.21
CA TYR A 111 5.51 -1.81 -10.66
C TYR A 111 6.81 -1.25 -11.24
N GLY A 112 7.10 -1.62 -12.48
CA GLY A 112 8.17 -0.99 -13.26
C GLY A 112 7.97 0.51 -13.41
N VAL A 113 9.06 1.22 -13.74
CA VAL A 113 9.03 2.67 -13.96
C VAL A 113 8.43 2.94 -15.34
N SER A 114 7.44 3.83 -15.42
CA SER A 114 6.83 4.25 -16.67
C SER A 114 7.77 5.12 -17.51
N VAL A 115 7.42 5.35 -18.78
CA VAL A 115 8.17 6.23 -19.69
C VAL A 115 8.34 7.66 -19.15
N SER A 116 7.40 8.14 -18.32
CA SER A 116 7.43 9.47 -17.69
C SER A 116 8.02 9.46 -16.27
N GLY A 117 8.64 8.34 -15.88
CA GLY A 117 9.32 8.17 -14.61
C GLY A 117 8.43 7.80 -13.42
N PHE A 118 7.13 7.55 -13.63
CA PHE A 118 6.22 7.20 -12.54
C PHE A 118 6.40 5.75 -12.09
N SER A 119 6.32 5.51 -10.80
CA SER A 119 6.20 4.18 -10.21
C SER A 119 5.29 4.25 -9.00
N SER A 120 4.43 3.25 -8.84
CA SER A 120 3.46 3.16 -7.75
C SER A 120 3.49 1.74 -7.18
N PRO A 121 3.14 1.57 -5.90
CA PRO A 121 2.89 0.26 -5.37
C PRO A 121 1.81 -0.48 -6.15
N VAL A 122 1.98 -1.80 -6.26
CA VAL A 122 1.08 -2.71 -6.96
C VAL A 122 -0.31 -2.61 -6.34
N GLY A 123 -1.33 -2.42 -7.17
CA GLY A 123 -2.71 -2.27 -6.69
C GLY A 123 -2.92 -1.09 -5.75
N LEU A 124 -2.21 0.03 -5.94
CA LEU A 124 -2.34 1.26 -5.12
C LEU A 124 -1.88 1.00 -3.67
N GLU A 125 -2.63 1.38 -2.63
CA GLU A 125 -2.27 1.09 -1.23
C GLU A 125 -2.04 -0.41 -0.93
N GLN A 126 -2.55 -1.33 -1.77
CA GLN A 126 -2.45 -2.78 -1.50
C GLN A 126 -1.02 -3.31 -1.48
N GLY A 127 -0.14 -2.76 -2.34
CA GLY A 127 1.27 -3.12 -2.44
C GLY A 127 2.18 -2.39 -1.46
N LYS A 128 1.61 -1.58 -0.54
CA LYS A 128 2.34 -0.91 0.55
C LYS A 128 1.96 -1.58 1.86
N PHE A 129 2.96 -2.14 2.55
CA PHE A 129 2.79 -2.72 3.87
C PHE A 129 3.59 -1.90 4.89
N ASN A 130 2.93 -1.42 5.93
CA ASN A 130 3.59 -0.78 7.07
C ASN A 130 4.33 -1.85 7.88
N VAL A 131 5.57 -1.53 8.28
CA VAL A 131 6.35 -2.33 9.23
C VAL A 131 6.19 -1.70 10.61
N ILE A 132 5.59 -2.43 11.53
CA ILE A 132 5.23 -1.93 12.87
C ILE A 132 6.01 -2.75 13.91
N PRO A 133 6.69 -2.11 14.88
CA PRO A 133 7.33 -2.84 15.98
C PRO A 133 6.27 -3.59 16.81
N GLY A 134 6.64 -4.76 17.32
CA GLY A 134 5.81 -5.57 18.21
C GLY A 134 6.63 -6.20 19.33
N LEU A 135 5.95 -6.67 20.38
CA LEU A 135 6.57 -7.23 21.58
C LEU A 135 7.41 -8.49 21.31
N THR A 136 7.05 -9.25 20.27
CA THR A 136 7.70 -10.52 19.90
C THR A 136 8.44 -10.44 18.56
N GLY A 137 8.72 -9.22 18.10
CA GLY A 137 9.27 -8.92 16.78
C GLY A 137 8.40 -7.94 16.00
N ALA A 138 8.91 -7.46 14.88
CA ALA A 138 8.16 -6.59 14.00
C ALA A 138 7.06 -7.35 13.24
N HIS A 139 6.01 -6.62 12.88
CA HIS A 139 4.89 -7.10 12.10
C HIS A 139 4.68 -6.25 10.85
N VAL A 140 3.98 -6.82 9.87
CA VAL A 140 3.57 -6.12 8.64
C VAL A 140 2.06 -6.09 8.51
N THR A 141 1.54 -5.01 7.94
CA THR A 141 0.11 -4.85 7.63
C THR A 141 -0.09 -3.87 6.48
N ASN A 142 -1.11 -4.12 5.66
CA ASN A 142 -1.69 -3.13 4.74
C ASN A 142 -3.19 -2.90 5.05
N GLY A 143 -3.63 -3.30 6.25
CA GLY A 143 -5.01 -3.16 6.72
C GLY A 143 -5.96 -4.31 6.34
N ARG A 144 -5.56 -5.21 5.43
CA ARG A 144 -6.37 -6.36 4.98
C ARG A 144 -6.15 -7.62 5.80
N ASP A 145 -7.07 -8.57 5.70
CA ASP A 145 -6.95 -9.88 6.34
C ASP A 145 -6.01 -10.80 5.55
N PHE A 146 -4.91 -11.20 6.17
CA PHE A 146 -3.96 -12.12 5.55
C PHE A 146 -4.55 -13.50 5.29
N LYS A 147 -5.63 -13.92 5.97
CA LYS A 147 -6.34 -15.16 5.62
C LYS A 147 -6.94 -15.08 4.23
N GLU A 148 -7.53 -13.93 3.88
CA GLU A 148 -8.11 -13.69 2.56
C GLU A 148 -7.02 -13.47 1.51
N MET A 149 -5.99 -12.68 1.86
CA MET A 149 -4.92 -12.35 0.92
C MET A 149 -4.11 -13.57 0.48
N THR A 150 -3.96 -14.57 1.35
CA THR A 150 -3.18 -15.78 1.05
C THR A 150 -3.96 -16.87 0.34
N LEU A 151 -5.25 -16.66 0.00
CA LEU A 151 -6.06 -17.65 -0.72
C LEU A 151 -5.52 -17.96 -2.13
N GLY A 152 -4.87 -17.00 -2.80
CA GLY A 152 -4.18 -17.21 -4.07
C GLY A 152 -2.79 -17.85 -3.92
N THR A 153 -2.23 -17.89 -2.69
CA THR A 153 -0.89 -18.42 -2.45
C THR A 153 -0.92 -19.92 -2.19
N PRO A 154 -0.14 -20.74 -2.92
CA PRO A 154 0.01 -22.16 -2.61
C PRO A 154 0.44 -22.37 -1.14
N THR A 155 -0.27 -23.23 -0.42
CA THR A 155 -0.08 -23.40 1.05
C THR A 155 1.33 -23.79 1.43
N HIS A 156 2.06 -24.52 0.57
CA HIS A 156 3.45 -24.90 0.81
C HIS A 156 4.45 -23.73 0.76
N LEU A 157 4.05 -22.57 0.21
CA LEU A 157 4.83 -21.33 0.19
C LEU A 157 4.52 -20.43 1.39
N VAL A 158 3.47 -20.74 2.16
CA VAL A 158 3.14 -20.01 3.39
C VAL A 158 3.87 -20.68 4.56
N PRO A 159 4.64 -19.94 5.38
CA PRO A 159 5.32 -20.52 6.54
C PRO A 159 4.36 -21.27 7.47
N THR A 160 4.74 -22.47 7.91
CA THR A 160 3.90 -23.31 8.77
C THR A 160 3.42 -22.61 10.05
N PRO A 161 4.26 -21.84 10.77
CA PRO A 161 3.78 -21.09 11.95
C PRO A 161 2.69 -20.08 11.60
N ALA A 162 2.78 -19.42 10.44
CA ALA A 162 1.76 -18.48 9.98
C ALA A 162 0.45 -19.19 9.64
N LEU A 163 0.49 -20.33 8.94
CA LEU A 163 -0.70 -21.15 8.66
C LEU A 163 -1.42 -21.59 9.94
N ILE A 164 -0.67 -22.02 10.95
CA ILE A 164 -1.23 -22.42 12.25
C ILE A 164 -1.93 -21.24 12.92
N LYS A 165 -1.25 -20.08 13.02
CA LYS A 165 -1.81 -18.85 13.61
C LYS A 165 -3.09 -18.42 12.89
N MET A 166 -3.10 -18.42 11.56
CA MET A 166 -4.27 -18.05 10.75
C MET A 166 -5.45 -19.01 10.98
N ARG A 167 -5.20 -20.31 11.04
CA ARG A 167 -6.26 -21.30 11.29
C ARG A 167 -6.85 -21.18 12.69
N GLN A 168 -6.03 -20.85 13.68
CA GLN A 168 -6.45 -20.74 15.09
C GLN A 168 -7.06 -19.38 15.44
N ALA A 169 -6.75 -18.32 14.69
CA ALA A 169 -7.27 -16.99 14.98
C ALA A 169 -8.81 -16.96 14.84
N PRO A 170 -9.56 -16.50 15.86
CA PRO A 170 -11.02 -16.52 15.85
C PRO A 170 -11.66 -15.51 14.87
N GLY A 171 -10.87 -14.59 14.30
CA GLY A 171 -11.32 -13.60 13.33
C GLY A 171 -10.21 -13.20 12.36
N SER A 172 -10.32 -12.00 11.79
CA SER A 172 -9.36 -11.50 10.79
C SER A 172 -7.94 -11.41 11.34
N THR A 173 -6.96 -11.80 10.54
CA THR A 173 -5.52 -11.69 10.85
C THR A 173 -4.93 -10.54 10.04
N LYS A 174 -4.98 -9.32 10.60
CA LYS A 174 -4.52 -8.09 9.91
C LYS A 174 -3.02 -7.82 10.02
N GLN A 175 -2.30 -8.63 10.80
CA GLN A 175 -0.87 -8.49 11.00
C GLN A 175 -0.20 -9.84 10.73
N PHE A 176 0.97 -9.79 10.11
CA PHE A 176 1.82 -10.95 9.83
C PHE A 176 3.20 -10.68 10.42
N ASN A 177 3.90 -11.68 10.94
CA ASN A 177 5.27 -11.49 11.42
C ASN A 177 6.19 -11.07 10.26
N LEU A 178 7.06 -10.08 10.48
CA LEU A 178 7.88 -9.50 9.41
C LEU A 178 8.76 -10.55 8.71
N ASP A 179 9.44 -11.41 9.47
CA ASP A 179 10.40 -12.36 8.91
C ASP A 179 9.69 -13.51 8.19
N GLU A 180 8.59 -14.03 8.77
CA GLU A 180 7.73 -15.01 8.11
C GLU A 180 7.18 -14.42 6.79
N PHE A 181 6.78 -13.15 6.76
CA PHE A 181 6.28 -12.49 5.55
C PHE A 181 7.37 -12.36 4.47
N LYS A 182 8.57 -11.92 4.85
CA LYS A 182 9.72 -11.85 3.91
C LYS A 182 10.07 -13.22 3.33
N GLN A 183 10.01 -14.27 4.14
CA GLN A 183 10.24 -15.64 3.67
C GLN A 183 9.22 -16.04 2.60
N LEU A 184 7.93 -15.81 2.87
CA LEU A 184 6.85 -16.06 1.91
C LEU A 184 7.10 -15.31 0.60
N VAL A 185 7.42 -14.02 0.68
CA VAL A 185 7.68 -13.18 -0.52
C VAL A 185 8.80 -13.76 -1.37
N ARG A 186 9.92 -14.17 -0.74
CA ARG A 186 11.05 -14.77 -1.46
C ARG A 186 10.71 -16.10 -2.10
N GLN A 187 9.95 -16.94 -1.40
CA GLN A 187 9.51 -18.23 -1.92
C GLN A 187 8.58 -18.04 -3.13
N GLN A 188 7.58 -17.16 -3.02
CA GLN A 188 6.68 -16.83 -4.12
C GLN A 188 7.42 -16.20 -5.32
N ALA A 189 8.31 -15.24 -5.08
CA ALA A 189 9.09 -14.61 -6.15
C ALA A 189 10.07 -15.56 -6.84
N GLY A 190 10.51 -16.62 -6.14
CA GLY A 190 11.32 -17.69 -6.71
C GLY A 190 10.52 -18.69 -7.54
N ALA A 191 9.27 -18.95 -7.17
CA ALA A 191 8.38 -19.88 -7.87
C ALA A 191 7.77 -19.32 -9.18
N ALA A 192 7.74 -18.00 -9.34
CA ALA A 192 7.22 -17.33 -10.53
C ALA A 192 8.21 -17.22 -11.71
N LYS A 193 9.41 -17.81 -11.59
CA LYS A 193 10.44 -17.87 -12.64
C LYS A 193 10.38 -19.18 -13.39
#